data_AF-A0A559MCF8-F1
#
_entry.id   AF-A0A559MCF8-F1
#
_cell.length_a   1.000
_cell.length_b   1.000
_cell.length_c   1.000
_cell.angle_alpha   90.00
_cell.angle_beta   90.00
_cell.angle_gamma   90.00
#
_symmetry.space_group_name_H-M   'P 1'
#
loop_
_entity.id
_entity.type
_entity.pdbx_description
1 polymer ?
#
loop_
_entity_poly.entity_id
_entity_poly.type
_entity_poly.pdbx_seq_one_letter_code
_entity_poly.pdbx_strand_id
1 'polypeptide(L)'
;MLQARLNDPDQSFAISDGTIMVVLFLASAAELMGDFAAVENHIRGLEKIVSLRGGVRALNVHNSLQVKVCRADLSYALLSGHQPLFFKTSISWDCFLADRSLIQCSHPPHDTNTHVFLKPNIDTRLHNIFRDLHAFSCISNLAYQTTRKLSPDIYNEVMISILYRLTHLSFDHNPMQEVLRISLLAVSSTIFMQRQFMDNPYAHLLNLYRNALSKLSSSTGPQLPVSLSLWMTVLLHVVECNEQSLEDGRGERLDRAVSNAGVESWPQAREMLRSVVWIDFVHDRVGKLVFEASMVRLGKSTIWDS
;
A
#
# COMPACT_ATOMS: atom_id res chain seq x y z
N MET A 1 16.22 20.48 26.64
CA MET A 1 16.39 19.12 27.19
C MET A 1 17.09 18.18 26.22
N LEU A 2 16.72 18.13 24.93
CA LEU A 2 17.38 17.28 23.91
C LEU A 2 18.86 17.66 23.68
N GLN A 3 19.17 18.95 23.55
CA GLN A 3 20.53 19.44 23.33
C GLN A 3 21.48 19.14 24.50
N ALA A 4 20.96 19.14 25.73
CA ALA A 4 21.73 18.76 26.91
C ALA A 4 22.07 17.26 26.93
N ARG A 5 21.20 16.41 26.38
CA ARG A 5 21.44 14.96 26.25
C ARG A 5 22.40 14.59 25.12
N LEU A 6 22.48 15.41 24.08
CA LEU A 6 23.40 15.22 22.95
C LEU A 6 24.84 15.65 23.29
N ASN A 7 25.01 16.51 24.28
CA ASN A 7 26.30 17.01 24.74
C ASN A 7 26.87 16.23 25.94
N ASP A 8 26.17 15.19 26.39
CA ASP A 8 26.63 14.30 27.47
C ASP A 8 27.76 13.39 26.93
N PRO A 9 28.92 13.30 27.61
CA PRO A 9 29.98 12.37 27.21
C PRO A 9 29.55 10.90 27.22
N ASP A 10 28.52 10.53 27.99
CA ASP A 10 27.88 9.22 27.87
C ASP A 10 26.84 9.23 26.74
N GLN A 11 27.26 8.75 25.56
CA GLN A 11 26.41 8.63 24.38
C GLN A 11 25.23 7.66 24.56
N SER A 12 25.16 6.90 25.67
CA SER A 12 24.06 5.98 25.96
C SER A 12 22.69 6.67 25.98
N PHE A 13 22.63 7.92 26.46
CA PHE A 13 21.39 8.71 26.48
C PHE A 13 20.97 9.19 25.09
N ALA A 14 21.93 9.55 24.25
CA ALA A 14 21.69 10.03 22.89
C ALA A 14 21.06 8.96 21.99
N ILE A 15 21.31 7.67 22.27
CA ILE A 15 20.76 6.54 21.51
C ILE A 15 19.62 5.79 22.23
N SER A 16 19.15 6.30 23.38
CA SER A 16 18.08 5.68 24.18
C SER A 16 16.72 5.59 23.46
N ASP A 17 15.84 4.68 23.91
CA ASP A 17 14.46 4.56 23.40
C ASP A 17 13.71 5.90 23.47
N GLY A 18 13.93 6.65 24.56
CA GLY A 18 13.33 7.97 24.75
C GLY A 18 13.78 8.97 23.68
N THR A 19 15.05 8.99 23.32
CA THR A 19 15.56 9.89 22.27
C THR A 19 15.02 9.49 20.89
N ILE A 20 14.99 8.20 20.57
CA ILE A 20 14.41 7.68 19.32
C ILE A 20 12.92 8.10 19.21
N MET A 21 12.16 7.93 20.29
CA MET A 21 10.75 8.34 20.32
C MET A 21 10.58 9.84 20.11
N VAL A 22 11.44 10.69 20.71
CA VAL A 22 11.39 12.14 20.48
C VAL A 22 11.66 12.48 19.02
N VAL A 23 12.67 11.86 18.39
CA VAL A 23 12.96 12.10 16.96
C VAL A 23 11.78 11.67 16.07
N LEU A 24 11.13 10.54 16.38
CA LEU A 24 9.91 10.11 15.70
C LEU A 24 8.78 11.14 15.83
N PHE A 25 8.55 11.68 17.03
CA PHE A 25 7.53 12.72 17.23
C PHE A 25 7.85 14.01 16.47
N LEU A 26 9.12 14.43 16.42
CA LEU A 26 9.53 15.60 15.66
C LEU A 26 9.32 15.40 14.16
N ALA A 27 9.64 14.21 13.62
CA ALA A 27 9.35 13.87 12.23
C ALA A 27 7.84 13.94 11.94
N SER A 28 7.00 13.35 12.78
CA SER A 28 5.54 13.41 12.62
C SER A 28 4.98 14.83 12.75
N ALA A 29 5.53 15.66 13.64
CA ALA A 29 5.12 17.05 13.78
C ALA A 29 5.48 17.89 12.54
N ALA A 30 6.71 17.74 12.03
CA ALA A 30 7.16 18.38 10.80
C ALA A 30 6.28 17.97 9.61
N GLU A 31 5.93 16.68 9.52
CA GLU A 31 5.05 16.14 8.50
C GLU A 31 3.64 16.74 8.55
N LEU A 32 3.06 16.88 9.75
CA LEU A 32 1.75 17.53 9.93
C LEU A 32 1.79 19.02 9.54
N MET A 33 2.93 19.67 9.71
CA MET A 33 3.16 21.07 9.32
C MET A 33 3.52 21.23 7.83
N GLY A 34 3.69 20.13 7.09
CA GLY A 34 4.13 20.16 5.69
C GLY A 34 5.61 20.51 5.49
N ASP A 35 6.43 20.51 6.55
CA ASP A 35 7.87 20.76 6.48
C ASP A 35 8.62 19.46 6.13
N PHE A 36 8.54 19.08 4.86
CA PHE A 36 9.16 17.84 4.37
C PHE A 36 10.70 17.85 4.46
N ALA A 37 11.34 19.03 4.48
CA ALA A 37 12.78 19.13 4.68
C ALA A 37 13.15 18.77 6.13
N ALA A 38 12.39 19.22 7.11
CA ALA A 38 12.57 18.80 8.50
C ALA A 38 12.26 17.31 8.70
N VAL A 39 11.23 16.76 8.04
CA VAL A 39 10.96 15.30 8.03
C VAL A 39 12.21 14.54 7.59
N GLU A 40 12.80 14.91 6.45
CA GLU A 40 14.01 14.25 5.93
C GLU A 40 15.17 14.31 6.94
N ASN A 41 15.43 15.49 7.51
CA ASN A 41 16.49 15.67 8.50
C ASN A 41 16.28 14.79 9.73
N HIS A 42 15.05 14.70 10.24
CA HIS A 42 14.74 13.85 11.38
C HIS A 42 14.86 12.35 11.06
N ILE A 43 14.43 11.91 9.88
CA ILE A 43 14.53 10.50 9.46
C ILE A 43 15.98 10.08 9.21
N ARG A 44 16.82 10.96 8.63
CA ARG A 44 18.26 10.71 8.51
C ARG A 44 18.95 10.67 9.88
N GLY A 45 18.58 11.57 10.79
CA GLY A 45 19.06 11.54 12.17
C GLY A 45 18.67 10.26 12.90
N LEU A 46 17.43 9.79 12.69
CA LEU A 46 16.91 8.54 13.22
C LEU A 46 17.72 7.34 12.70
N GLU A 47 18.01 7.28 11.40
CA GLU A 47 18.85 6.23 10.82
C GLU A 47 20.23 6.17 11.50
N LYS A 48 20.89 7.32 11.69
CA LYS A 48 22.19 7.37 12.37
C LYS A 48 22.10 6.85 13.81
N ILE A 49 21.08 7.26 14.57
CA ILE A 49 20.87 6.82 15.96
C ILE A 49 20.66 5.30 16.01
N VAL A 50 19.81 4.77 15.13
CA VAL A 50 19.51 3.33 15.06
C VAL A 50 20.73 2.54 14.64
N SER A 51 21.51 3.03 13.67
CA SER A 51 22.77 2.42 13.24
C SER A 51 23.79 2.36 14.39
N LEU A 52 23.96 3.44 15.17
CA LEU A 52 24.82 3.44 16.37
C LEU A 52 24.36 2.45 17.44
N ARG A 53 23.07 2.13 17.47
CA ARG A 53 22.48 1.15 18.39
C ARG A 53 22.63 -0.30 17.96
N GLY A 54 23.26 -0.55 16.80
CA GLY A 54 23.42 -1.89 16.23
C GLY A 54 22.33 -2.26 15.21
N GLY A 55 21.58 -1.27 14.71
CA GLY A 55 20.55 -1.44 13.69
C GLY A 55 19.16 -1.74 14.24
N VAL A 56 18.18 -1.86 13.33
CA VAL A 56 16.75 -2.01 13.70
C VAL A 56 16.52 -3.23 14.60
N ARG A 57 17.18 -4.36 14.34
CA ARG A 57 17.02 -5.59 15.13
C ARG A 57 17.48 -5.47 16.59
N ALA A 58 18.32 -4.48 16.89
CA ALA A 58 18.80 -4.22 18.25
C ALA A 58 17.83 -3.34 19.07
N LEU A 59 16.77 -2.82 18.45
CA LEU A 59 15.78 -2.00 19.16
C LEU A 59 14.82 -2.87 19.98
N ASN A 60 14.24 -2.28 21.02
CA ASN A 60 13.36 -2.95 21.96
C ASN A 60 12.09 -3.47 21.26
N VAL A 61 11.75 -4.73 21.52
CA VAL A 61 10.55 -5.39 20.99
C VAL A 61 9.32 -5.06 21.84
N HIS A 62 9.47 -4.86 23.15
CA HIS A 62 8.36 -4.69 24.10
C HIS A 62 7.50 -3.45 23.85
N ASN A 63 8.07 -2.39 23.28
CA ASN A 63 7.36 -1.15 22.94
C ASN A 63 7.10 -0.99 21.43
N SER A 64 7.34 -2.05 20.65
CA SER A 64 7.26 -2.05 19.19
C SER A 64 8.06 -0.92 18.54
N LEU A 65 9.20 -0.52 19.13
CA LEU A 65 10.01 0.59 18.63
C LEU A 65 10.52 0.30 17.22
N GLN A 66 10.88 -0.94 16.93
CA GLN A 66 11.25 -1.42 15.60
C GLN A 66 10.18 -1.05 14.55
N VAL A 67 8.92 -1.37 14.85
CA VAL A 67 7.79 -1.10 13.96
C VAL A 67 7.61 0.40 13.76
N LYS A 68 7.72 1.20 14.82
CA LYS A 68 7.57 2.66 14.73
C LYS A 68 8.66 3.29 13.86
N VAL A 69 9.91 2.86 14.04
CA VAL A 69 11.05 3.30 13.22
C VAL A 69 10.84 2.92 11.76
N CYS A 70 10.49 1.66 11.49
CA CYS A 70 10.22 1.19 10.13
C CYS A 70 9.07 1.94 9.47
N ARG A 71 7.99 2.20 10.22
CA ARG A 71 6.83 2.92 9.71
C ARG A 71 7.18 4.37 9.37
N ALA A 72 8.00 5.04 10.18
CA ALA A 72 8.45 6.40 9.89
C ALA A 72 9.33 6.47 8.63
N ASP A 73 10.26 5.52 8.47
CA ASP A 73 11.10 5.42 7.27
C ASP A 73 10.28 5.15 6.00
N LEU A 74 9.36 4.19 6.05
CA LEU A 74 8.44 3.89 4.95
C LEU A 74 7.51 5.06 4.64
N SER A 75 7.04 5.78 5.66
CA SER A 75 6.24 6.99 5.51
C SER A 75 6.98 8.06 4.73
N TYR A 76 8.24 8.30 5.09
CA TYR A 76 9.13 9.23 4.39
C TYR A 76 9.38 8.80 2.93
N ALA A 77 9.61 7.51 2.68
CA ALA A 77 9.79 6.98 1.34
C ALA A 77 8.56 7.20 0.45
N LEU A 78 7.35 6.93 0.98
CA LEU A 78 6.09 7.13 0.26
C LEU A 78 5.79 8.61 -0.02
N LEU A 79 6.16 9.50 0.90
CA LEU A 79 5.96 10.94 0.75
C LEU A 79 6.91 11.56 -0.28
N SER A 80 8.19 11.21 -0.19
CA SER A 80 9.25 11.88 -0.93
C SER A 80 9.61 11.19 -2.25
N GLY A 81 9.19 9.94 -2.44
CA GLY A 81 9.58 9.11 -3.59
C GLY A 81 11.00 8.54 -3.49
N HIS A 82 11.73 8.82 -2.41
CA HIS A 82 13.05 8.25 -2.16
C HIS A 82 12.96 6.79 -1.71
N GLN A 83 14.09 6.08 -1.86
CA GLN A 83 14.26 4.77 -1.24
C GLN A 83 14.28 4.92 0.29
N PRO A 84 13.69 3.97 1.02
CA PRO A 84 13.80 3.94 2.48
C PRO A 84 15.26 3.79 2.93
N LEU A 85 15.57 4.29 4.12
CA LEU A 85 16.92 4.33 4.64
C LEU A 85 17.35 3.01 5.29
N PHE A 86 16.41 2.22 5.81
CA PHE A 86 16.68 0.91 6.40
C PHE A 86 16.50 -0.24 5.40
N PHE A 87 17.05 -1.42 5.75
CA PHE A 87 16.92 -2.68 4.99
C PHE A 87 17.44 -2.66 3.54
N LYS A 88 18.41 -1.82 3.21
CA LYS A 88 18.96 -1.68 1.84
C LYS A 88 19.52 -2.95 1.20
N THR A 89 20.04 -3.89 1.99
CA THR A 89 20.79 -5.06 1.47
C THR A 89 20.29 -6.41 1.97
N SER A 90 19.36 -6.44 2.94
CA SER A 90 18.97 -7.66 3.65
C SER A 90 17.47 -7.96 3.50
N ILE A 91 16.99 -8.02 2.27
CA ILE A 91 15.59 -8.30 1.93
C ILE A 91 15.47 -9.74 1.44
N SER A 92 14.65 -10.54 2.12
CA SER A 92 14.18 -11.82 1.57
C SER A 92 13.05 -11.54 0.58
N TRP A 93 13.08 -12.22 -0.56
CA TRP A 93 12.09 -12.08 -1.63
C TRP A 93 11.11 -13.26 -1.71
N ASP A 94 11.26 -14.24 -0.82
CA ASP A 94 10.33 -15.35 -0.68
C ASP A 94 8.98 -14.84 -0.17
N CYS A 95 7.91 -15.64 -0.35
CA CYS A 95 6.62 -15.26 0.22
C CYS A 95 6.71 -15.31 1.75
N PHE A 96 6.37 -14.20 2.38
CA PHE A 96 6.32 -14.10 3.83
C PHE A 96 5.11 -14.83 4.42
N LEU A 97 3.98 -14.78 3.71
CA LEU A 97 2.67 -15.21 4.19
C LEU A 97 2.05 -16.29 3.28
N ALA A 98 2.12 -16.11 1.96
CA ALA A 98 1.37 -16.95 1.03
C ALA A 98 1.79 -18.43 1.06
N ASP A 99 3.07 -18.71 1.27
CA ASP A 99 3.60 -20.09 1.31
C ASP A 99 3.30 -20.80 2.65
N ARG A 100 2.83 -20.07 3.66
CA ARG A 100 2.42 -20.67 4.95
C ARG A 100 1.08 -21.39 4.89
N SER A 101 0.36 -21.30 3.77
CA SER A 101 -0.92 -21.98 3.54
C SER A 101 -1.97 -21.76 4.65
N LEU A 102 -1.93 -20.59 5.31
CA LEU A 102 -2.82 -20.28 6.45
C LEU A 102 -4.28 -20.16 6.03
N ILE A 103 -4.53 -19.72 4.78
CA ILE A 103 -5.86 -19.64 4.15
C ILE A 103 -5.72 -19.98 2.68
N GLN A 104 -6.66 -20.78 2.16
CA GLN A 104 -6.91 -20.95 0.74
C GLN A 104 -8.20 -20.22 0.40
N CYS A 105 -8.06 -18.97 -0.05
CA CYS A 105 -9.18 -18.22 -0.60
C CYS A 105 -9.17 -18.46 -2.11
N SER A 106 -10.33 -18.81 -2.66
CA SER A 106 -10.49 -18.99 -4.10
C SER A 106 -11.66 -18.14 -4.57
N HIS A 107 -11.41 -17.40 -5.64
CA HIS A 107 -12.36 -16.52 -6.32
C HIS A 107 -12.45 -16.87 -7.81
N PRO A 108 -12.87 -18.10 -8.15
CA PRO A 108 -12.90 -18.55 -9.54
C PRO A 108 -14.01 -17.82 -10.31
N PRO A 109 -13.79 -17.49 -11.60
CA PRO A 109 -12.58 -17.77 -12.38
C PRO A 109 -11.49 -16.69 -12.28
N HIS A 110 -11.74 -15.59 -11.57
CA HIS A 110 -10.93 -14.37 -11.65
C HIS A 110 -9.54 -14.50 -11.01
N ASP A 111 -9.44 -15.21 -9.88
CA ASP A 111 -8.18 -15.50 -9.21
C ASP A 111 -7.23 -16.32 -10.10
N THR A 112 -7.78 -17.34 -10.75
CA THR A 112 -7.08 -18.29 -11.61
C THR A 112 -6.53 -17.57 -12.82
N ASN A 113 -7.37 -16.76 -13.49
CA ASN A 113 -6.95 -15.96 -14.64
C ASN A 113 -5.85 -14.97 -14.27
N THR A 114 -5.96 -14.32 -13.11
CA THR A 114 -4.96 -13.38 -12.62
C THR A 114 -3.63 -14.08 -12.33
N HIS A 115 -3.65 -15.20 -11.61
CA HIS A 115 -2.43 -15.96 -11.29
C HIS A 115 -1.75 -16.55 -12.53
N VAL A 116 -2.52 -17.14 -13.44
CA VAL A 116 -2.00 -17.71 -14.70
C VAL A 116 -1.37 -16.62 -15.57
N PHE A 117 -1.97 -15.42 -15.61
CA PHE A 117 -1.40 -14.30 -16.33
C PHE A 117 -0.14 -13.76 -15.66
N LEU A 118 -0.16 -13.52 -14.35
CA LEU A 118 0.98 -12.87 -13.68
C LEU A 118 2.22 -13.77 -13.65
N LYS A 119 2.08 -15.06 -13.34
CA LYS A 119 3.21 -15.98 -13.10
C LYS A 119 4.29 -15.97 -14.20
N PRO A 120 3.97 -16.02 -15.51
CA PRO A 120 4.98 -15.96 -16.57
C PRO A 120 5.35 -14.52 -17.00
N ASN A 121 4.55 -13.51 -16.66
CA ASN A 121 4.67 -12.16 -17.25
C ASN A 121 5.33 -11.12 -16.33
N ILE A 122 5.53 -11.41 -15.04
CA ILE A 122 6.13 -10.46 -14.08
C ILE A 122 7.35 -11.04 -13.36
N ASP A 123 8.21 -10.15 -12.87
CA ASP A 123 9.34 -10.48 -12.00
C ASP A 123 8.86 -11.30 -10.79
N THR A 124 9.55 -12.41 -10.51
CA THR A 124 9.19 -13.34 -9.42
C THR A 124 9.13 -12.63 -8.06
N ARG A 125 9.96 -11.61 -7.83
CA ARG A 125 9.95 -10.80 -6.61
C ARG A 125 8.65 -10.04 -6.47
N LEU A 126 8.19 -9.40 -7.56
CA LEU A 126 6.90 -8.70 -7.58
C LEU A 126 5.74 -9.67 -7.41
N HIS A 127 5.82 -10.85 -8.04
CA HIS A 127 4.81 -11.90 -7.91
C HIS A 127 4.66 -12.39 -6.47
N ASN A 128 5.76 -12.62 -5.75
CA ASN A 128 5.72 -13.07 -4.36
C ASN A 128 5.09 -12.02 -3.44
N ILE A 129 5.37 -10.73 -3.68
CA ILE A 129 4.71 -9.64 -2.94
C ILE A 129 3.21 -9.62 -3.21
N PHE A 130 2.79 -9.75 -4.48
CA PHE A 130 1.37 -9.84 -4.83
C PHE A 130 0.69 -11.00 -4.09
N ARG A 131 1.31 -12.18 -4.09
CA ARG A 131 0.79 -13.36 -3.39
C ARG A 131 0.62 -13.11 -1.90
N ASP A 132 1.62 -12.49 -1.25
CA ASP A 132 1.55 -12.15 0.18
C ASP A 132 0.42 -11.17 0.48
N LEU A 133 0.26 -10.13 -0.35
CA LEU A 133 -0.75 -9.10 -0.14
C LEU A 133 -2.17 -9.63 -0.41
N HIS A 134 -2.34 -10.47 -1.44
CA HIS A 134 -3.59 -11.18 -1.68
C HIS A 134 -3.95 -12.07 -0.49
N ALA A 135 -3.02 -12.93 -0.04
CA ALA A 135 -3.23 -13.78 1.14
C ALA A 135 -3.60 -12.96 2.38
N PHE A 136 -2.92 -11.82 2.62
CA PHE A 136 -3.25 -10.92 3.71
C PHE A 136 -4.67 -10.34 3.60
N SER A 137 -5.09 -9.98 2.40
CA SER A 137 -6.46 -9.46 2.17
C SER A 137 -7.53 -10.51 2.51
N CYS A 138 -7.29 -11.77 2.11
CA CYS A 138 -8.18 -12.88 2.42
C CYS A 138 -8.25 -13.15 3.93
N ILE A 139 -7.09 -13.18 4.62
CA ILE A 139 -7.05 -13.33 6.08
C ILE A 139 -7.78 -12.20 6.78
N SER A 140 -7.61 -10.96 6.31
CA SER A 140 -8.27 -9.79 6.89
C SER A 140 -9.80 -9.89 6.76
N ASN A 141 -10.31 -10.27 5.59
CA ASN A 141 -11.74 -10.46 5.38
C ASN A 141 -12.31 -11.61 6.22
N LEU A 142 -11.61 -12.76 6.28
CA LEU A 142 -12.05 -13.89 7.10
C LEU A 142 -12.06 -13.53 8.60
N ALA A 143 -11.02 -12.85 9.07
CA ALA A 143 -10.96 -12.39 10.46
C ALA A 143 -12.14 -11.47 10.78
N TYR A 144 -12.42 -10.50 9.90
CA TYR A 144 -13.55 -9.58 10.06
C TYR A 144 -14.89 -10.32 10.09
N GLN A 145 -15.14 -11.23 9.13
CA GLN A 145 -16.38 -12.03 9.06
C GLN A 145 -16.57 -12.93 10.29
N THR A 146 -15.47 -13.44 10.86
CA THR A 146 -15.51 -14.29 12.06
C THR A 146 -15.42 -13.50 13.36
N THR A 147 -15.49 -12.16 13.30
CA THR A 147 -15.32 -11.23 14.44
C THR A 147 -14.00 -11.39 15.20
N ARG A 148 -12.99 -11.97 14.53
CA ARG A 148 -11.61 -12.12 15.03
C ARG A 148 -10.77 -10.91 14.64
N LYS A 149 -9.67 -10.72 15.37
CA LYS A 149 -8.66 -9.70 15.07
C LYS A 149 -7.36 -10.37 14.67
N LEU A 150 -6.70 -9.82 13.67
CA LEU A 150 -5.31 -10.12 13.37
C LEU A 150 -4.43 -9.70 14.54
N SER A 151 -3.39 -10.48 14.83
CA SER A 151 -2.43 -10.05 15.86
C SER A 151 -1.68 -8.81 15.36
N PRO A 152 -1.40 -7.83 16.25
CA PRO A 152 -0.61 -6.66 15.90
C PRO A 152 0.75 -7.04 15.31
N ASP A 153 1.38 -8.10 15.82
CA ASP A 153 2.69 -8.57 15.35
C ASP A 153 2.63 -9.06 13.90
N ILE A 154 1.63 -9.89 13.55
CA ILE A 154 1.46 -10.35 12.17
C ILE A 154 1.20 -9.16 11.25
N TYR A 155 0.32 -8.23 11.66
CA TYR A 155 0.04 -7.02 10.89
C TYR A 155 1.31 -6.20 10.63
N ASN A 156 2.12 -5.97 11.66
CA ASN A 156 3.34 -5.17 11.58
C ASN A 156 4.43 -5.85 10.72
N GLU A 157 4.63 -7.15 10.87
CA GLU A 157 5.59 -7.91 10.07
C GLU A 157 5.20 -7.94 8.58
N VAL A 158 3.90 -8.15 8.29
CA VAL A 158 3.39 -8.09 6.91
C VAL A 158 3.58 -6.69 6.33
N MET A 159 3.24 -5.63 7.07
CA MET A 159 3.46 -4.25 6.64
C MET A 159 4.92 -4.01 6.27
N ILE A 160 5.85 -4.32 7.19
CA ILE A 160 7.30 -4.12 6.99
C ILE A 160 7.74 -4.92 5.76
N SER A 161 7.43 -6.21 5.71
CA SER A 161 7.84 -7.09 4.62
C SER A 161 7.35 -6.62 3.25
N ILE A 162 6.08 -6.26 3.12
CA ILE A 162 5.49 -5.84 1.84
C ILE A 162 6.02 -4.47 1.40
N LEU A 163 5.98 -3.47 2.28
CA LEU A 163 6.33 -2.11 1.90
C LEU A 163 7.82 -1.93 1.61
N TYR A 164 8.73 -2.56 2.37
CA TYR A 164 10.16 -2.52 2.04
C TYR A 164 10.45 -3.22 0.70
N ARG A 165 9.83 -4.37 0.43
CA ARG A 165 10.03 -5.05 -0.86
C ARG A 165 9.50 -4.23 -2.05
N LEU A 166 8.32 -3.62 -1.94
CA LEU A 166 7.75 -2.80 -3.02
C LEU A 166 8.55 -1.52 -3.29
N THR A 167 9.03 -0.88 -2.23
CA THR A 167 9.81 0.37 -2.36
C THR A 167 11.17 0.13 -2.99
N HIS A 168 11.79 -1.03 -2.77
CA HIS A 168 13.07 -1.41 -3.38
C HIS A 168 12.98 -1.97 -4.81
N LEU A 169 11.78 -2.10 -5.37
CA LEU A 169 11.59 -2.45 -6.78
C LEU A 169 11.38 -1.19 -7.63
N SER A 170 11.89 -1.23 -8.86
CA SER A 170 11.57 -0.27 -9.93
C SER A 170 11.54 -1.02 -11.26
N PHE A 171 10.60 -0.67 -12.13
CA PHE A 171 10.45 -1.25 -13.46
C PHE A 171 10.32 -0.16 -14.54
N ASP A 172 11.26 0.79 -14.56
CA ASP A 172 11.25 1.97 -15.45
C ASP A 172 11.02 1.67 -16.94
N HIS A 173 11.44 0.49 -17.41
CA HIS A 173 11.33 0.04 -18.80
C HIS A 173 10.18 -0.95 -19.05
N ASN A 174 9.37 -1.28 -18.03
CA ASN A 174 8.23 -2.18 -18.16
C ASN A 174 6.98 -1.55 -17.51
N PRO A 175 6.17 -0.80 -18.30
CA PRO A 175 4.99 -0.10 -17.77
C PRO A 175 3.99 -1.00 -17.05
N MET A 176 3.84 -2.27 -17.48
CA MET A 176 2.92 -3.23 -16.88
C MET A 176 3.37 -3.66 -15.47
N GLN A 177 4.66 -3.98 -15.31
CA GLN A 177 5.18 -4.33 -13.99
C GLN A 177 5.22 -3.12 -13.07
N GLU A 178 5.55 -1.96 -13.62
CA GLU A 178 5.63 -0.72 -12.84
C GLU A 178 4.26 -0.27 -12.33
N VAL A 179 3.22 -0.32 -13.17
CA VAL A 179 1.86 0.00 -12.71
C VAL A 179 1.37 -1.02 -11.69
N LEU A 180 1.65 -2.32 -11.86
CA LEU A 180 1.32 -3.32 -10.84
C LEU A 180 2.03 -3.03 -9.51
N ARG A 181 3.34 -2.73 -9.54
CA ARG A 181 4.12 -2.36 -8.36
C ARG A 181 3.52 -1.14 -7.65
N ILE A 182 3.20 -0.08 -8.40
CA ILE A 182 2.60 1.14 -7.86
C ILE A 182 1.18 0.89 -7.33
N SER A 183 0.36 0.09 -8.00
CA SER A 183 -0.96 -0.31 -7.50
C SER A 183 -0.87 -1.08 -6.18
N LEU A 184 0.08 -2.02 -6.07
CA LEU A 184 0.33 -2.74 -4.82
C LEU A 184 0.81 -1.81 -3.71
N LEU A 185 1.62 -0.79 -4.04
CA LEU A 185 2.05 0.22 -3.09
C LEU A 185 0.87 1.10 -2.64
N ALA A 186 -0.01 1.48 -3.58
CA ALA A 186 -1.21 2.27 -3.33
C ALA A 186 -2.18 1.54 -2.39
N VAL A 187 -2.54 0.28 -2.67
CA VAL A 187 -3.42 -0.50 -1.77
C VAL A 187 -2.71 -0.79 -0.43
N SER A 188 -1.39 -0.99 -0.43
CA SER A 188 -0.66 -1.15 0.84
C SER A 188 -0.72 0.12 1.68
N SER A 189 -0.73 1.30 1.06
CA SER A 189 -0.88 2.57 1.79
C SER A 189 -2.27 2.71 2.44
N THR A 190 -3.34 2.25 1.77
CA THR A 190 -4.71 2.29 2.32
C THR A 190 -4.91 1.29 3.45
N ILE A 191 -4.18 0.19 3.46
CA ILE A 191 -4.25 -0.85 4.49
C ILE A 191 -3.35 -0.51 5.68
N PHE A 192 -2.10 -0.14 5.39
CA PHE A 192 -1.06 -0.05 6.39
C PHE A 192 -0.77 1.36 6.85
N MET A 193 -0.97 2.38 6.02
CA MET A 193 -0.44 3.73 6.23
C MET A 193 -1.55 4.78 6.32
N GLN A 194 -2.74 4.43 6.81
CA GLN A 194 -3.85 5.39 6.92
C GLN A 194 -3.48 6.63 7.75
N ARG A 195 -3.82 7.82 7.23
CA ARG A 195 -3.62 9.12 7.87
C ARG A 195 -4.97 9.80 7.99
N GLN A 196 -5.45 10.04 9.20
CA GLN A 196 -6.77 10.63 9.41
C GLN A 196 -6.75 12.17 9.42
N PHE A 197 -5.57 12.79 9.52
CA PHE A 197 -5.41 14.22 9.80
C PHE A 197 -4.63 14.99 8.72
N MET A 198 -4.57 14.47 7.50
CA MET A 198 -3.89 15.14 6.39
C MET A 198 -4.79 15.16 5.16
N ASP A 199 -4.88 16.33 4.52
CA ASP A 199 -5.78 16.56 3.39
C ASP A 199 -5.34 15.82 2.12
N ASN A 200 -4.03 15.54 1.95
CA ASN A 200 -3.52 14.75 0.82
C ASN A 200 -2.12 14.14 1.10
N PRO A 201 -2.02 13.16 2.01
CA PRO A 201 -0.73 12.63 2.45
C PRO A 201 0.02 11.81 1.39
N TYR A 202 -0.63 11.47 0.27
CA TYR A 202 -0.06 10.58 -0.74
C TYR A 202 -0.16 11.18 -2.15
N ALA A 203 -0.15 12.51 -2.26
CA ALA A 203 -0.19 13.22 -3.54
C ALA A 203 0.86 12.70 -4.54
N HIS A 204 2.08 12.45 -4.05
CA HIS A 204 3.17 11.91 -4.85
C HIS A 204 2.84 10.51 -5.40
N LEU A 205 2.46 9.58 -4.52
CA LEU A 205 2.07 8.21 -4.90
C LEU A 205 0.87 8.20 -5.85
N LEU A 206 -0.11 9.07 -5.62
CA LEU A 206 -1.28 9.21 -6.50
C LEU A 206 -0.87 9.70 -7.89
N ASN A 207 0.03 10.67 -7.98
CA ASN A 207 0.55 11.16 -9.27
C ASN A 207 1.38 10.08 -9.99
N LEU A 208 2.21 9.32 -9.27
CA LEU A 208 2.90 8.16 -9.82
C LEU A 208 1.90 7.15 -10.38
N TYR A 209 0.81 6.88 -9.64
CA TYR A 209 -0.19 5.91 -10.06
C TYR A 209 -0.94 6.36 -11.32
N ARG A 210 -1.38 7.61 -11.37
CA ARG A 210 -2.01 8.21 -12.57
C ARG A 210 -1.10 8.10 -13.79
N ASN A 211 0.18 8.47 -13.63
CA ASN A 211 1.16 8.43 -14.70
C ASN A 211 1.42 6.99 -15.18
N ALA A 212 1.52 6.03 -14.27
CA ALA A 212 1.74 4.63 -14.61
C ALA A 212 0.56 4.03 -15.40
N LEU A 213 -0.69 4.33 -14.99
CA LEU A 213 -1.89 3.90 -15.72
C LEU A 213 -1.98 4.53 -17.13
N SER A 214 -1.59 5.81 -17.26
CA SER A 214 -1.53 6.49 -18.56
C SER A 214 -0.50 5.84 -19.50
N LYS A 215 0.71 5.56 -18.97
CA LYS A 215 1.77 4.86 -19.72
C LYS A 215 1.33 3.46 -20.15
N LEU A 216 0.69 2.70 -19.27
CA LEU A 216 0.15 1.37 -19.61
C LEU A 216 -0.86 1.46 -20.77
N SER A 217 -1.78 2.43 -20.70
CA SER A 217 -2.82 2.62 -21.74
C SER A 217 -2.25 2.91 -23.12
N SER A 218 -1.04 3.46 -23.19
CA SER A 218 -0.33 3.81 -24.43
C SER A 218 0.64 2.70 -24.89
N SER A 219 0.81 1.64 -24.10
CA SER A 219 1.77 0.57 -24.38
C SER A 219 1.17 -0.53 -25.26
N THR A 220 1.99 -1.13 -26.13
CA THR A 220 1.60 -2.26 -26.99
C THR A 220 1.79 -3.62 -26.31
N GLY A 221 1.76 -3.65 -24.98
CA GLY A 221 2.00 -4.86 -24.17
C GLY A 221 0.84 -5.85 -24.17
N PRO A 222 0.99 -6.98 -23.45
CA PRO A 222 -0.11 -7.93 -23.26
C PRO A 222 -1.29 -7.26 -22.56
N GLN A 223 -2.51 -7.61 -22.98
CA GLN A 223 -3.72 -7.09 -22.35
C GLN A 223 -3.83 -7.67 -20.93
N LEU A 224 -4.09 -6.77 -19.96
CA LEU A 224 -4.32 -7.19 -18.59
C LEU A 224 -5.61 -7.99 -18.46
N PRO A 225 -5.65 -9.01 -17.59
CA PRO A 225 -6.89 -9.58 -17.09
C PRO A 225 -7.88 -8.50 -16.67
N VAL A 226 -9.16 -8.75 -16.96
CA VAL A 226 -10.24 -7.81 -16.69
C VAL A 226 -10.35 -7.50 -15.19
N SER A 227 -10.11 -8.49 -14.33
CA SER A 227 -10.04 -8.34 -12.86
C SER A 227 -8.97 -7.34 -12.42
N LEU A 228 -7.75 -7.44 -12.97
CA LEU A 228 -6.66 -6.51 -12.68
C LEU A 228 -6.99 -5.11 -13.18
N SER A 229 -7.53 -4.99 -14.39
CA SER A 229 -7.88 -3.70 -14.98
C SER A 229 -8.96 -2.97 -14.16
N LEU A 230 -10.01 -3.69 -13.75
CA LEU A 230 -11.05 -3.17 -12.87
C LEU A 230 -10.47 -2.78 -11.51
N TRP A 231 -9.69 -3.67 -10.89
CA TRP A 231 -9.08 -3.44 -9.59
C TRP A 231 -8.19 -2.20 -9.56
N MET A 232 -7.29 -2.05 -10.54
CA MET A 232 -6.40 -0.90 -10.60
C MET A 232 -7.19 0.41 -10.74
N THR A 233 -8.22 0.41 -11.58
CA THR A 233 -9.00 1.62 -11.87
C THR A 233 -9.88 2.02 -10.69
N VAL A 234 -10.58 1.07 -10.05
CA VAL A 234 -11.36 1.34 -8.83
C VAL A 234 -10.45 1.81 -7.71
N LEU A 235 -9.30 1.16 -7.53
CA LEU A 235 -8.33 1.54 -6.49
C LEU A 235 -7.81 2.97 -6.67
N LEU A 236 -7.56 3.42 -7.90
CA LEU A 236 -7.14 4.81 -8.16
C LEU A 236 -8.14 5.80 -7.56
N HIS A 237 -9.43 5.59 -7.80
CA HIS A 237 -10.50 6.45 -7.27
C HIS A 237 -10.67 6.32 -5.75
N VAL A 238 -10.49 5.12 -5.19
CA VAL A 238 -10.50 4.91 -3.74
C VAL A 238 -9.38 5.68 -3.05
N VAL A 239 -8.18 5.71 -3.63
CA VAL A 239 -7.02 6.43 -3.08
C VAL A 239 -7.15 7.95 -3.27
N GLU A 240 -7.73 8.38 -4.39
CA GLU A 240 -7.91 9.81 -4.71
C GLU A 240 -8.92 10.50 -3.79
N CYS A 241 -9.93 9.77 -3.31
CA CYS A 241 -10.90 10.17 -2.29
C CYS A 241 -11.28 11.67 -2.35
N ASN A 242 -11.73 12.14 -3.51
CA ASN A 242 -12.25 13.50 -3.66
C ASN A 242 -13.57 13.46 -4.45
N GLU A 243 -14.68 13.68 -3.74
CA GLU A 243 -16.05 13.70 -4.29
C GLU A 243 -16.22 14.69 -5.46
N GLN A 244 -15.32 15.67 -5.57
CA GLN A 244 -15.40 16.79 -6.51
C GLN A 244 -14.77 16.54 -7.90
N SER A 245 -14.15 15.39 -8.17
CA SER A 245 -13.27 15.23 -9.35
C SER A 245 -13.70 14.19 -10.40
N LEU A 246 -15.00 13.90 -10.49
CA LEU A 246 -15.54 12.97 -11.50
C LEU A 246 -15.82 13.61 -12.87
N GLU A 247 -15.57 14.92 -13.06
CA GLU A 247 -15.91 15.67 -14.28
C GLU A 247 -14.84 15.66 -15.40
N ASP A 248 -13.65 15.10 -15.16
CA ASP A 248 -12.50 15.27 -16.06
C ASP A 248 -11.91 13.93 -16.51
N GLY A 249 -12.42 13.37 -17.63
CA GLY A 249 -11.90 12.23 -18.43
C GLY A 249 -11.65 10.88 -17.72
N ARG A 250 -11.65 10.89 -16.39
CA ARG A 250 -11.33 9.78 -15.47
C ARG A 250 -12.51 8.85 -15.30
N GLY A 251 -13.72 9.41 -15.33
CA GLY A 251 -14.97 8.65 -15.43
C GLY A 251 -14.91 7.67 -16.59
N GLU A 252 -14.41 8.09 -17.76
CA GLU A 252 -14.37 7.23 -18.96
C GLU A 252 -13.52 5.97 -18.79
N ARG A 253 -12.37 6.07 -18.09
CA ARG A 253 -11.52 4.88 -17.84
C ARG A 253 -12.22 3.90 -16.90
N LEU A 254 -12.83 4.42 -15.83
CA LEU A 254 -13.61 3.62 -14.90
C LEU A 254 -14.81 2.97 -15.60
N ASP A 255 -15.54 3.74 -16.39
CA ASP A 255 -16.72 3.29 -17.14
C ASP A 255 -16.35 2.19 -18.14
N ARG A 256 -15.21 2.33 -18.82
CA ARG A 256 -14.66 1.28 -19.68
C ARG A 256 -14.29 0.03 -18.89
N ALA A 257 -13.64 0.18 -17.74
CA ALA A 257 -13.24 -0.96 -16.90
C ALA A 257 -14.45 -1.72 -16.36
N VAL A 258 -15.48 -1.00 -15.88
CA VAL A 258 -16.75 -1.58 -15.41
C VAL A 258 -17.51 -2.26 -16.55
N SER A 259 -17.60 -1.61 -17.72
CA SER A 259 -18.24 -2.18 -18.89
C SER A 259 -17.54 -3.47 -19.36
N ASN A 260 -16.21 -3.45 -19.48
CA ASN A 260 -15.42 -4.62 -19.86
C ASN A 260 -15.48 -5.76 -18.84
N ALA A 261 -15.66 -5.43 -17.56
CA ALA A 261 -15.87 -6.41 -16.50
C ALA A 261 -17.22 -7.13 -16.60
N GLY A 262 -18.20 -6.56 -17.31
CA GLY A 262 -19.53 -7.15 -17.44
C GLY A 262 -20.25 -7.32 -16.09
N VAL A 263 -19.82 -6.61 -15.06
CA VAL A 263 -20.44 -6.64 -13.73
C VAL A 263 -21.62 -5.69 -13.69
N GLU A 264 -22.71 -6.12 -13.08
CA GLU A 264 -23.99 -5.39 -13.04
C GLU A 264 -24.37 -4.95 -11.62
N SER A 265 -23.65 -5.44 -10.61
CA SER A 265 -23.93 -5.13 -9.21
C SER A 265 -22.65 -5.02 -8.40
N TRP A 266 -22.72 -4.28 -7.28
CA TRP A 266 -21.59 -4.16 -6.36
C TRP A 266 -21.09 -5.51 -5.83
N PRO A 267 -21.95 -6.48 -5.45
CA PRO A 267 -21.46 -7.80 -5.02
C PRO A 267 -20.62 -8.52 -6.08
N GLN A 268 -21.01 -8.45 -7.36
CA GLN A 268 -20.23 -9.04 -8.47
C GLN A 268 -18.90 -8.32 -8.66
N ALA A 269 -18.91 -6.98 -8.65
CA ALA A 269 -17.70 -6.17 -8.74
C ALA A 269 -16.75 -6.46 -7.58
N ARG A 270 -17.26 -6.47 -6.35
CA ARG A 270 -16.49 -6.77 -5.12
C ARG A 270 -15.85 -8.14 -5.18
N GLU A 271 -16.55 -9.16 -5.68
CA GLU A 271 -15.98 -10.50 -5.82
C GLU A 271 -14.79 -10.51 -6.80
N MET A 272 -14.89 -9.79 -7.91
CA MET A 272 -13.78 -9.60 -8.84
C MET A 272 -12.62 -8.82 -8.20
N LEU A 273 -12.89 -7.79 -7.40
CA LEU A 273 -11.85 -7.03 -6.68
C LEU A 273 -11.12 -7.88 -5.64
N ARG A 274 -11.86 -8.72 -4.90
CA ARG A 274 -11.31 -9.68 -3.91
C ARG A 274 -10.37 -10.70 -4.54
N SER A 275 -10.62 -11.10 -5.79
CA SER A 275 -9.72 -12.00 -6.54
C SER A 275 -8.31 -11.43 -6.80
N VAL A 276 -8.12 -10.12 -6.56
CA VAL A 276 -6.83 -9.43 -6.71
C VAL A 276 -6.27 -9.06 -5.34
N VAL A 277 -6.70 -7.93 -4.76
CA VAL A 277 -6.38 -7.50 -3.38
C VAL A 277 -7.47 -6.54 -2.92
N TRP A 278 -8.41 -7.02 -2.10
CA TRP A 278 -9.48 -6.17 -1.58
C TRP A 278 -9.87 -6.55 -0.16
N ILE A 279 -9.93 -5.56 0.73
CA ILE A 279 -10.35 -5.75 2.12
C ILE A 279 -11.66 -4.99 2.32
N ASP A 280 -12.73 -5.70 2.62
CA ASP A 280 -14.10 -5.17 2.57
C ASP A 280 -14.27 -3.99 3.52
N PHE A 281 -13.87 -4.16 4.77
CA PHE A 281 -14.03 -3.13 5.80
C PHE A 281 -13.13 -1.90 5.59
N VAL A 282 -12.12 -2.00 4.73
CA VAL A 282 -11.24 -0.87 4.38
C VAL A 282 -11.77 -0.15 3.14
N HIS A 283 -12.18 -0.89 2.12
CA HIS A 283 -12.38 -0.34 0.78
C HIS A 283 -13.84 -0.28 0.33
N ASP A 284 -14.77 -1.08 0.88
CA ASP A 284 -16.14 -1.20 0.35
C ASP A 284 -16.89 0.12 0.32
N ARG A 285 -16.77 0.93 1.38
CA ARG A 285 -17.53 2.19 1.50
C ARG A 285 -17.26 3.12 0.31
N VAL A 286 -15.99 3.33 -0.03
CA VAL A 286 -15.60 4.22 -1.13
C VAL A 286 -15.70 3.49 -2.47
N GLY A 287 -15.28 2.22 -2.52
CA GLY A 287 -15.34 1.42 -3.75
C GLY A 287 -16.76 1.27 -4.30
N LYS A 288 -17.75 1.08 -3.42
CA LYS A 288 -19.17 1.00 -3.82
C LYS A 288 -19.63 2.32 -4.43
N LEU A 289 -19.35 3.47 -3.80
CA LEU A 289 -19.71 4.79 -4.33
C LEU A 289 -19.09 5.04 -5.71
N VAL A 290 -17.82 4.68 -5.89
CA VAL A 290 -17.10 4.79 -7.16
C VAL A 290 -17.76 3.92 -8.24
N PHE A 291 -18.07 2.67 -7.91
CA PHE A 291 -18.72 1.73 -8.81
C PHE A 291 -20.12 2.20 -9.22
N GLU A 292 -20.95 2.61 -8.27
CA GLU A 292 -22.32 3.07 -8.52
C GLU A 292 -22.34 4.34 -9.37
N ALA A 293 -21.42 5.28 -9.12
CA ALA A 293 -21.27 6.47 -9.96
C ALA A 293 -20.95 6.11 -11.42
N SER A 294 -20.16 5.06 -11.66
CA SER A 294 -19.89 4.55 -13.01
C SER A 294 -21.12 3.90 -13.65
N MET A 295 -21.86 3.09 -12.90
CA MET A 295 -23.10 2.46 -13.37
C MET A 295 -24.14 3.49 -13.81
N VAL A 296 -24.29 4.58 -13.04
CA VAL A 296 -25.17 5.71 -13.39
C VAL A 296 -24.74 6.35 -14.70
N ARG A 297 -23.45 6.64 -14.90
CA ARG A 297 -22.94 7.22 -16.16
C ARG A 297 -23.11 6.29 -17.36
N LEU A 298 -23.02 4.98 -17.14
CA LEU A 298 -23.26 3.95 -18.15
C LEU A 298 -24.76 3.72 -18.46
N GLY A 299 -25.68 4.41 -17.77
CA GLY A 299 -27.12 4.22 -17.95
C GLY A 299 -27.65 2.90 -17.41
N LYS A 300 -26.87 2.20 -16.58
CA LYS A 300 -27.27 0.95 -15.92
C LYS A 300 -27.81 1.28 -14.53
N SER A 301 -29.14 1.34 -14.39
CA SER A 301 -29.79 1.65 -13.10
C SER A 301 -29.42 0.60 -12.04
N THR A 302 -28.87 1.03 -10.90
CA THR A 302 -28.74 0.21 -9.69
C THR A 302 -30.14 -0.02 -9.11
N ILE A 303 -30.67 -1.23 -9.28
CA ILE A 303 -31.84 -1.67 -8.54
C ILE A 303 -31.39 -1.79 -7.07
N TRP A 304 -31.97 -0.95 -6.22
CA TRP A 304 -31.72 -0.93 -4.78
C TRP A 304 -32.37 -2.17 -4.17
N ASP A 305 -31.56 -3.16 -3.77
CA ASP A 305 -32.03 -4.19 -2.84
C ASP A 305 -31.46 -3.91 -1.45
N SER A 306 -32.42 -3.81 -0.53
CA SER A 306 -32.38 -3.59 0.93
C SER A 306 -31.45 -4.50 1.71
#